data_AF-A0A944DGF7-F1
#
_entry.id   AF-A0A944DGF7-F1
#
_cell.length_a   1.000
_cell.length_b   1.000
_cell.length_c   1.000
_cell.angle_alpha   90.00
_cell.angle_beta   90.00
_cell.angle_gamma   90.00
#
_symmetry.space_group_name_H-M   'P 1'
#
loop_
_entity.id
_entity.type
_entity.pdbx_description
1 polymer ?
#
loop_
_entity_poly.entity_id
_entity_poly.type
_entity_poly.pdbx_seq_one_letter_code
_entity_poly.pdbx_strand_id
1 'polypeptide(L)'
;MLDHNNSAKIDEDIYAGKLLNVMARSINSELTTFSTWMVAGFGAAIGLLVANIEKVAPYISPNAVGASTKLFLVAVILNVVQRYLAAILTGSVAAGKEAESISPTAPIDISSVLNEIERATLWPARYMVRWSNRRILAGDFVLGGRLNAWSAQIQGWLVLAQMLAVVTAAWEIANALKGQ
;
A
#
# COMPACT_ATOMS: atom_id res chain seq x y z
N MET A 1 -18.03 26.35 29.08
CA MET A 1 -19.10 26.42 28.08
C MET A 1 -18.46 25.93 26.79
N LEU A 2 -18.63 24.64 26.45
CA LEU A 2 -18.09 24.10 25.21
C LEU A 2 -18.99 24.63 24.09
N ASP A 3 -18.46 25.50 23.23
CA ASP A 3 -19.19 26.01 22.08
C ASP A 3 -19.70 24.83 21.26
N HIS A 4 -21.02 24.77 21.02
CA HIS A 4 -21.66 23.72 20.21
C HIS A 4 -20.99 23.53 18.84
N ASN A 5 -20.37 24.59 18.31
CA ASN A 5 -19.60 24.56 17.06
C ASN A 5 -18.36 23.66 17.13
N ASN A 6 -17.76 23.46 18.30
CA ASN A 6 -16.51 22.71 18.44
C ASN A 6 -16.76 21.19 18.48
N SER A 7 -17.88 20.73 19.04
CA SER A 7 -18.21 19.29 18.99
C SER A 7 -18.63 18.85 17.59
N ALA A 8 -19.43 19.67 16.90
CA ALA A 8 -19.85 19.38 15.53
C ALA A 8 -18.66 19.23 14.57
N LYS A 9 -17.65 20.11 14.70
CA LYS A 9 -16.42 20.02 13.90
C LYS A 9 -15.61 18.73 14.18
N ILE A 10 -15.52 18.30 15.44
CA ILE A 10 -14.83 17.06 15.80
C ILE A 10 -15.56 15.86 15.19
N ASP A 11 -16.90 15.84 15.26
CA ASP A 11 -17.71 14.76 14.69
C ASP A 11 -17.56 14.71 13.16
N GLU A 12 -17.54 15.87 12.48
CA GLU A 12 -17.27 15.97 11.04
C GLU A 12 -15.87 15.46 10.67
N ASP A 13 -14.84 15.84 11.42
CA ASP A 13 -13.46 15.41 11.19
C ASP A 13 -13.30 13.89 11.38
N ILE A 14 -13.92 13.33 12.43
CA ILE A 14 -13.95 11.89 12.67
C ILE A 14 -14.68 11.18 11.51
N TYR A 15 -15.82 11.70 11.08
CA TYR A 15 -16.58 11.13 9.97
C TYR A 15 -15.78 11.15 8.65
N ALA A 16 -15.14 12.28 8.34
CA ALA A 16 -14.26 12.40 7.17
C ALA A 16 -13.09 11.40 7.24
N GLY A 17 -12.46 11.26 8.42
CA GLY A 17 -11.41 10.28 8.66
C GLY A 17 -11.87 8.83 8.39
N LYS A 18 -13.07 8.48 8.86
CA LYS A 18 -13.68 7.16 8.59
C LYS A 18 -13.96 6.95 7.10
N LEU A 19 -14.51 7.95 6.40
CA LEU A 19 -14.77 7.89 4.97
C LEU A 19 -13.46 7.65 4.18
N LEU A 20 -12.41 8.41 4.49
CA LEU A 20 -11.09 8.25 3.87
C LEU A 20 -10.52 6.85 4.11
N ASN A 21 -10.66 6.31 5.32
CA ASN A 21 -10.23 4.95 5.64
C ASN A 21 -11.01 3.88 4.86
N VAL A 22 -12.32 4.05 4.65
CA VAL A 22 -13.15 3.15 3.84
C VAL A 22 -12.69 3.17 2.39
N MET A 23 -12.50 4.35 1.80
CA MET A 23 -11.99 4.49 0.44
C MET A 23 -10.60 3.86 0.29
N ALA A 24 -9.68 4.20 1.20
CA ALA A 24 -8.32 3.70 1.19
C ALA A 24 -8.27 2.16 1.26
N ARG A 25 -9.12 1.55 2.10
CA ARG A 25 -9.26 0.09 2.19
C ARG A 25 -9.77 -0.52 0.88
N SER A 26 -10.80 0.07 0.27
CA SER A 26 -11.37 -0.45 -0.98
C SER A 26 -10.34 -0.42 -2.10
N ILE A 27 -9.67 0.73 -2.31
CA ILE A 27 -8.60 0.88 -3.30
C ILE A 27 -7.48 -0.13 -3.05
N ASN A 28 -7.03 -0.25 -1.80
CA ASN A 28 -5.98 -1.19 -1.40
C ASN A 28 -6.33 -2.65 -1.73
N SER A 29 -7.59 -3.06 -1.51
CA SER A 29 -8.07 -4.43 -1.81
C SER A 29 -8.01 -4.74 -3.29
N GLU A 30 -8.54 -3.84 -4.13
CA GLU A 30 -8.58 -4.02 -5.58
C GLU A 30 -7.17 -4.02 -6.19
N LEU A 31 -6.34 -3.03 -5.81
CA LEU A 31 -4.96 -2.93 -6.30
C LEU A 31 -4.11 -4.14 -5.92
N THR A 32 -4.26 -4.62 -4.68
CA THR A 32 -3.55 -5.81 -4.21
C THR A 32 -3.96 -7.05 -5.01
N THR A 33 -5.26 -7.23 -5.25
CA THR A 33 -5.78 -8.35 -6.04
C THR A 33 -5.27 -8.31 -7.47
N PHE A 34 -5.40 -7.15 -8.13
CA PHE A 34 -4.92 -6.94 -9.49
C PHE A 34 -3.42 -7.20 -9.63
N SER A 35 -2.60 -6.58 -8.77
CA SER A 35 -1.14 -6.70 -8.83
C SER A 35 -0.68 -8.16 -8.62
N THR A 36 -1.38 -8.92 -7.78
CA THR A 36 -1.09 -10.34 -7.54
C THR A 36 -1.32 -11.19 -8.78
N TRP A 37 -2.48 -11.02 -9.43
CA TRP A 37 -2.78 -11.76 -10.65
C TRP A 37 -1.84 -11.39 -11.79
N MET A 38 -1.49 -10.12 -11.91
CA MET A 38 -0.53 -9.63 -12.91
C MET A 38 0.86 -10.26 -12.72
N VAL A 39 1.41 -10.18 -11.51
CA VAL A 39 2.75 -10.73 -11.21
C VAL A 39 2.76 -12.26 -11.33
N ALA A 40 1.72 -12.94 -10.83
CA ALA A 40 1.62 -14.39 -10.94
C ALA A 40 1.50 -14.85 -12.40
N GLY A 41 0.62 -14.22 -13.18
CA GLY A 41 0.41 -14.56 -14.59
C GLY A 41 1.67 -14.33 -15.43
N PHE A 42 2.31 -13.18 -15.28
CA PHE A 42 3.53 -12.89 -16.03
C PHE A 42 4.74 -13.71 -15.54
N GLY A 43 4.82 -13.96 -14.23
CA GLY A 43 5.83 -14.85 -13.65
C GLY A 43 5.72 -16.28 -14.17
N ALA A 44 4.49 -16.80 -14.31
CA ALA A 44 4.26 -18.11 -14.93
C ALA A 44 4.69 -18.13 -16.41
N ALA A 45 4.39 -17.06 -17.16
CA ALA A 45 4.80 -16.95 -18.57
C ALA A 45 6.34 -16.93 -18.73
N ILE A 46 7.05 -16.11 -17.95
CA ILE A 46 8.52 -16.08 -17.97
C ILE A 46 9.10 -17.40 -17.48
N GLY A 47 8.54 -17.99 -16.43
CA GLY A 47 8.97 -19.29 -15.92
C GLY A 47 8.90 -20.37 -16.99
N LEU A 48 7.83 -20.39 -17.77
CA LEU A 48 7.67 -21.33 -18.90
C LEU A 48 8.71 -21.10 -20.01
N LEU A 49 8.98 -19.83 -20.36
CA LEU A 49 9.99 -19.46 -21.36
C LEU A 49 11.39 -19.90 -20.94
N VAL A 50 11.75 -19.66 -19.67
CA VAL A 50 13.06 -20.04 -19.12
C VAL A 50 13.19 -21.56 -19.02
N ALA A 51 12.16 -22.26 -18.54
CA ALA A 51 12.17 -23.71 -18.43
C ALA A 51 12.30 -24.43 -19.78
N ASN A 52 11.88 -23.79 -20.87
CA ASN A 52 11.96 -24.33 -22.24
C ASN A 52 12.93 -23.55 -23.12
N ILE A 53 13.94 -22.89 -22.54
CA ILE A 53 14.79 -21.95 -23.30
C ILE A 53 15.50 -22.61 -24.49
N GLU A 54 15.89 -23.88 -24.40
CA GLU A 54 16.50 -24.61 -25.51
C GLU A 54 15.55 -24.76 -26.72
N LYS A 55 14.24 -24.90 -26.46
CA LYS A 55 13.21 -25.02 -27.50
C LYS A 55 12.79 -23.67 -28.06
N VAL A 56 12.93 -22.60 -27.28
CA VAL A 56 12.48 -21.25 -27.62
C VAL A 56 13.61 -20.39 -28.18
N ALA A 57 14.87 -20.70 -27.88
CA ALA A 57 16.05 -20.01 -28.38
C ALA A 57 16.11 -19.87 -29.91
N PRO A 58 15.60 -20.83 -30.72
CA PRO A 58 15.51 -20.65 -32.17
C PRO A 58 14.53 -19.56 -32.61
N TYR A 59 13.59 -19.14 -31.77
CA TYR A 59 12.52 -18.17 -32.09
C TYR A 59 12.67 -16.83 -31.37
N ILE A 60 13.35 -16.82 -30.23
CA ILE A 60 13.51 -15.63 -29.38
C ILE A 60 14.98 -15.50 -28.98
N SER A 61 15.55 -14.33 -29.23
CA SER A 61 16.91 -14.03 -28.79
C SER A 61 17.04 -14.21 -27.26
N PRO A 62 18.04 -14.97 -26.77
CA PRO A 62 18.29 -15.12 -25.34
C PRO A 62 18.47 -13.79 -24.59
N ASN A 63 18.96 -12.75 -25.30
CA ASN A 63 19.12 -11.41 -24.74
C ASN A 63 17.77 -10.75 -24.41
N ALA A 64 16.75 -10.96 -25.26
CA ALA A 64 15.41 -10.44 -25.03
C ALA A 64 14.76 -11.12 -23.81
N VAL A 65 14.91 -12.45 -23.69
CA VAL A 65 14.45 -13.19 -22.51
C VAL A 65 15.13 -12.64 -21.24
N GLY A 66 16.44 -12.45 -21.27
CA GLY A 66 17.19 -11.88 -20.14
C GLY A 66 16.76 -10.45 -19.77
N ALA A 67 16.50 -9.58 -20.76
CA ALA A 67 16.01 -8.23 -20.53
C ALA A 67 14.61 -8.23 -19.90
N SER A 68 13.69 -9.04 -20.43
CA SER A 68 12.33 -9.17 -19.89
C SER A 68 12.31 -9.77 -18.50
N THR A 69 13.19 -10.73 -18.19
CA THR A 69 13.36 -11.25 -16.83
C THR A 69 13.83 -10.16 -15.87
N LYS A 70 14.78 -9.30 -16.25
CA LYS A 70 15.24 -8.18 -15.40
C LYS A 70 14.11 -7.18 -15.14
N LEU A 71 13.35 -6.80 -16.16
CA LEU A 71 12.19 -5.92 -16.01
C LEU A 71 11.12 -6.53 -15.11
N PHE A 72 10.88 -7.84 -15.22
CA PHE A 72 9.98 -8.54 -14.32
C PHE A 72 10.45 -8.54 -12.87
N LEU A 73 11.75 -8.75 -12.63
CA LEU A 73 12.30 -8.67 -11.26
C LEU A 73 12.09 -7.29 -10.63
N VAL A 74 12.20 -6.22 -11.42
CA VAL A 74 11.84 -4.86 -10.96
C VAL A 74 10.37 -4.79 -10.56
N ALA A 75 9.46 -5.35 -11.37
CA ALA A 75 8.03 -5.41 -11.04
C ALA A 75 7.76 -6.22 -9.75
N VAL A 76 8.49 -7.31 -9.53
CA VAL A 76 8.41 -8.11 -8.29
C VAL A 76 8.87 -7.30 -7.07
N ILE A 77 9.98 -6.57 -7.17
CA ILE A 77 10.46 -5.71 -6.08
C ILE A 77 9.42 -4.63 -5.75
N LEU A 78 8.86 -3.98 -6.77
CA LEU A 78 7.80 -3.00 -6.57
C LEU A 78 6.56 -3.64 -5.92
N ASN A 79 6.25 -4.91 -6.23
CA ASN A 79 5.13 -5.65 -5.62
C ASN A 79 5.38 -5.87 -4.13
N VAL A 80 6.59 -6.25 -3.72
CA VAL A 80 6.94 -6.39 -2.31
C VAL A 80 6.73 -5.07 -1.55
N VAL A 81 7.18 -3.95 -2.10
CA VAL A 81 6.99 -2.62 -1.50
C VAL A 81 5.50 -2.26 -1.41
N GLN A 82 4.72 -2.51 -2.47
CA GLN A 82 3.27 -2.28 -2.47
C GLN A 82 2.57 -3.13 -1.39
N ARG A 83 2.93 -4.42 -1.28
CA ARG A 83 2.38 -5.35 -0.28
C ARG A 83 2.69 -4.92 1.15
N TYR A 84 3.89 -4.40 1.38
CA TYR A 84 4.26 -3.86 2.70
C TYR A 84 3.38 -2.65 3.08
N LEU A 85 3.19 -1.69 2.17
CA LEU A 85 2.28 -0.56 2.40
C LEU A 85 0.83 -1.03 2.60
N ALA A 86 0.40 -2.05 1.86
CA ALA A 86 -0.94 -2.62 1.99
C ALA A 86 -1.18 -3.29 3.34
N ALA A 87 -0.17 -3.96 3.89
CA ALA A 87 -0.22 -4.54 5.23
C ALA A 87 -0.34 -3.45 6.30
N ILE A 88 0.44 -2.37 6.21
CA ILE A 88 0.37 -1.23 7.14
C ILE A 88 -1.03 -0.60 7.12
N LEU A 89 -1.56 -0.31 5.92
CA LEU A 89 -2.89 0.29 5.76
C LEU A 89 -3.97 -0.64 6.34
N THR A 90 -3.95 -1.91 5.96
CA THR A 90 -4.95 -2.89 6.43
C THR A 90 -4.90 -3.04 7.95
N GLY A 91 -3.70 -3.13 8.53
CA GLY A 91 -3.49 -3.19 9.97
C GLY A 91 -3.97 -1.94 10.68
N SER A 92 -3.69 -0.75 10.14
CA SER A 92 -4.16 0.53 10.70
C SER A 92 -5.69 0.60 10.75
N VAL A 93 -6.38 0.26 9.65
CA VAL A 93 -7.85 0.32 9.63
C VAL A 93 -8.49 -0.83 10.42
N ALA A 94 -7.80 -1.96 10.62
CA ALA A 94 -8.26 -3.02 11.51
C ALA A 94 -8.15 -2.59 12.99
N ALA A 95 -6.99 -2.09 13.40
CA ALA A 95 -6.76 -1.58 14.75
C ALA A 95 -7.72 -0.44 15.11
N GLY A 96 -8.01 0.47 14.16
CA GLY A 96 -8.99 1.54 14.38
C GLY A 96 -10.40 1.02 14.64
N LYS A 97 -10.84 -0.03 13.92
CA LYS A 97 -12.15 -0.66 14.17
C LYS A 97 -12.22 -1.36 15.51
N GLU A 98 -11.15 -2.04 15.90
CA GLU A 98 -11.05 -2.74 17.18
C GLU A 98 -11.04 -1.74 18.34
N ALA A 99 -10.33 -0.63 18.20
CA ALA A 99 -10.32 0.45 19.18
C ALA A 99 -11.72 1.06 19.41
N GLU A 100 -12.55 1.18 18.36
CA GLU A 100 -13.94 1.66 18.50
C GLU A 100 -14.84 0.69 19.30
N SER A 101 -14.47 -0.59 19.40
CA SER A 101 -15.23 -1.58 20.17
C SER A 101 -14.90 -1.57 21.66
N ILE A 102 -13.83 -0.88 22.06
CA ILE A 102 -13.38 -0.77 23.45
C ILE A 102 -14.10 0.42 24.09
N SER A 103 -15.21 0.15 24.76
CA SER A 103 -15.92 1.16 25.54
C SER A 103 -15.07 1.64 26.74
N PRO A 104 -14.81 2.96 26.87
CA PRO A 104 -14.10 3.49 28.03
C PRO A 104 -14.86 3.19 29.32
N THR A 105 -14.20 2.57 30.29
CA THR A 105 -14.76 2.35 31.64
C THR A 105 -14.61 3.58 32.54
N ALA A 106 -13.74 4.51 32.16
CA ALA A 106 -13.42 5.76 32.86
C ALA A 106 -13.08 6.86 31.84
N PRO A 107 -13.16 8.15 32.21
CA PRO A 107 -12.72 9.24 31.35
C PRO A 107 -11.25 9.04 30.93
N ILE A 108 -11.01 8.98 29.62
CA ILE A 108 -9.70 8.71 29.04
C ILE A 108 -8.92 10.02 28.93
N ASP A 109 -7.74 10.07 29.53
CA ASP A 109 -6.73 11.08 29.19
C ASP A 109 -6.03 10.66 27.88
N ILE A 110 -6.41 11.33 26.80
CA ILE A 110 -5.83 11.12 25.46
C ILE A 110 -4.31 11.27 25.48
N SER A 111 -3.77 12.20 26.28
CA SER A 111 -2.33 12.45 26.34
C SER A 111 -1.56 11.25 26.90
N SER A 112 -2.11 10.63 27.95
CA SER A 112 -1.55 9.42 28.55
C SER A 112 -1.58 8.24 27.57
N VAL A 113 -2.70 8.05 26.87
CA VAL A 113 -2.84 6.98 25.84
C VAL A 113 -1.82 7.18 24.71
N LEU A 114 -1.70 8.40 24.17
CA LEU A 114 -0.76 8.69 23.09
C LEU A 114 0.71 8.47 23.51
N ASN A 115 1.05 8.79 24.77
CA ASN A 115 2.38 8.54 25.32
C ASN A 115 2.66 7.04 25.46
N GLU A 116 1.67 6.24 25.85
CA GLU A 116 1.83 4.79 25.95
C GLU A 116 2.00 4.14 24.56
N ILE A 117 1.25 4.60 23.56
CA ILE A 117 1.43 4.19 22.14
C ILE A 117 2.84 4.51 21.66
N GLU A 118 3.36 5.69 21.99
CA GLU A 118 4.73 6.08 21.64
C GLU A 118 5.78 5.17 22.30
N ARG A 119 5.60 4.86 23.59
CA ARG A 119 6.52 3.98 24.35
C ARG A 119 6.55 2.56 23.78
N ALA A 120 5.39 2.04 23.39
CA ALA A 120 5.24 0.72 22.79
C ALA A 120 5.84 0.61 21.38
N THR A 121 6.10 1.73 20.70
CA THR A 121 6.62 1.76 19.33
C THR A 121 8.15 1.64 19.30
N LEU A 122 8.72 0.95 18.30
CA LEU A 122 10.17 0.85 18.10
C LEU A 122 10.79 2.18 17.63
N TRP A 123 12.08 2.40 17.92
CA TRP A 123 12.77 3.68 17.74
C TRP A 123 12.56 4.39 16.38
N PRO A 124 12.62 3.73 15.21
CA PRO A 124 12.39 4.41 13.94
C PRO A 124 10.95 4.92 13.79
N ALA A 125 9.98 4.10 14.21
CA ALA A 125 8.56 4.42 14.11
C ALA A 125 8.11 5.41 15.20
N ARG A 126 8.85 5.53 16.32
CA ARG A 126 8.57 6.53 17.37
C ARG A 126 8.56 7.95 16.82
N TYR A 127 9.42 8.28 15.85
CA TYR A 127 9.44 9.61 15.26
C TYR A 127 8.12 9.92 14.53
N MET A 128 7.61 8.94 13.77
CA MET A 128 6.33 9.07 13.07
C MET A 128 5.16 9.15 14.05
N VAL A 129 5.16 8.32 15.09
CA VAL A 129 4.12 8.34 16.13
C VAL A 129 4.12 9.67 16.88
N ARG A 130 5.30 10.19 17.29
CA ARG A 130 5.43 11.52 17.90
C ARG A 130 4.84 12.62 17.03
N TRP A 131 5.18 12.62 15.75
CA TRP A 131 4.67 13.60 14.80
C TRP A 131 3.15 13.52 14.64
N SER A 132 2.60 12.29 14.57
CA SER A 132 1.15 12.06 14.51
C SER A 132 0.46 12.51 15.80
N ASN A 133 0.99 12.14 16.96
CA ASN A 133 0.45 12.50 18.27
C ASN A 133 0.36 14.02 18.46
N ARG A 134 1.40 14.76 18.05
CA ARG A 134 1.39 16.23 18.09
C ARG A 134 0.26 16.84 17.28
N ARG A 135 -0.08 16.26 16.13
CA ARG A 135 -1.18 16.74 15.28
C ARG A 135 -2.55 16.37 15.85
N ILE A 136 -2.71 15.17 16.39
CA ILE A 136 -3.93 14.76 17.08
C ILE A 136 -4.21 15.68 18.27
N LEU A 137 -3.19 16.01 19.07
CA LEU A 137 -3.30 16.96 20.18
C LEU A 137 -3.60 18.40 19.71
N ALA A 138 -3.25 18.76 18.48
CA ALA A 138 -3.61 20.03 17.85
C ALA A 138 -5.06 20.04 17.29
N GLY A 139 -5.82 18.95 17.48
CA GLY A 139 -7.21 18.81 17.02
C GLY A 139 -7.37 18.25 15.61
N ASP A 140 -6.31 17.71 15.00
CA ASP A 140 -6.36 17.13 13.66
C ASP A 140 -6.73 15.63 13.71
N PHE A 141 -8.02 15.35 13.86
CA PHE A 141 -8.54 13.98 13.95
C PHE A 141 -8.64 13.29 12.59
N VAL A 142 -8.60 14.04 11.48
CA VAL A 142 -8.65 13.51 10.10
C VAL A 142 -7.31 12.92 9.65
N LEU A 143 -6.22 13.20 10.37
CA LEU A 143 -4.86 12.83 9.97
C LEU A 143 -4.70 11.35 9.60
N GLY A 144 -5.22 10.44 10.43
CA GLY A 144 -5.11 8.99 10.18
C GLY A 144 -5.74 8.57 8.85
N GLY A 145 -6.93 9.12 8.55
CA GLY A 145 -7.62 8.90 7.28
C GLY A 145 -6.82 9.42 6.09
N ARG A 146 -6.21 10.62 6.20
CA ARG A 146 -5.37 11.19 5.15
C ARG A 146 -4.11 10.39 4.89
N LEU A 147 -3.43 9.91 5.94
CA LEU A 147 -2.24 9.07 5.78
C LEU A 147 -2.56 7.74 5.10
N ASN A 148 -3.68 7.12 5.44
CA ASN A 148 -4.14 5.90 4.78
C ASN A 148 -4.54 6.16 3.32
N ALA A 149 -5.21 7.29 3.03
CA ALA A 149 -5.55 7.69 1.67
C ALA A 149 -4.28 7.96 0.83
N TRP A 150 -3.29 8.67 1.36
CA TRP A 150 -2.00 8.88 0.70
C TRP A 150 -1.26 7.56 0.46
N SER A 151 -1.28 6.66 1.44
CA SER A 151 -0.70 5.32 1.27
C SER A 151 -1.38 4.56 0.14
N ALA A 152 -2.71 4.61 0.03
CA ALA A 152 -3.45 4.00 -1.07
C ALA A 152 -3.11 4.63 -2.43
N GLN A 153 -2.93 5.96 -2.49
CA GLN A 153 -2.50 6.65 -3.72
C GLN A 153 -1.09 6.24 -4.14
N ILE A 154 -0.14 6.18 -3.20
CA ILE A 154 1.23 5.70 -3.46
C ILE A 154 1.22 4.26 -3.98
N GLN A 155 0.38 3.40 -3.40
CA GLN A 155 0.20 2.04 -3.93
C GLN A 155 -0.31 2.04 -5.37
N GLY A 156 -1.26 2.92 -5.72
CA GLY A 156 -1.72 3.10 -7.09
C GLY A 156 -0.57 3.41 -8.07
N TRP A 157 0.32 4.32 -7.68
CA TRP A 157 1.51 4.64 -8.47
C TRP A 157 2.48 3.47 -8.59
N LEU A 158 2.68 2.69 -7.52
CA LEU A 158 3.52 1.49 -7.56
C LEU A 158 2.94 0.43 -8.50
N VAL A 159 1.61 0.21 -8.47
CA VAL A 159 0.94 -0.72 -9.38
C VAL A 159 1.04 -0.25 -10.83
N LEU A 160 0.92 1.05 -11.08
CA LEU A 160 1.11 1.61 -12.42
C LEU A 160 2.55 1.37 -12.92
N ALA A 161 3.55 1.63 -12.08
CA ALA A 161 4.96 1.39 -12.42
C ALA A 161 5.24 -0.11 -12.69
N GLN A 162 4.64 -1.02 -11.91
CA GLN A 162 4.70 -2.46 -12.16
C GLN A 162 4.08 -2.83 -13.50
N MET A 163 2.89 -2.30 -13.81
CA MET A 163 2.21 -2.55 -15.08
C MET A 163 3.08 -2.12 -16.25
N LEU A 164 3.68 -0.93 -16.18
CA LEU A 164 4.60 -0.45 -17.22
C LEU A 164 5.81 -1.37 -17.37
N ALA A 165 6.40 -1.85 -16.27
CA ALA A 165 7.51 -2.80 -16.32
C ALA A 165 7.12 -4.15 -16.94
N VAL A 166 5.92 -4.66 -16.63
CA VAL A 166 5.40 -5.92 -17.22
C VAL A 166 5.08 -5.75 -18.70
N VAL A 167 4.43 -4.65 -19.09
CA VAL A 167 4.09 -4.37 -20.49
C VAL A 167 5.35 -4.17 -21.34
N THR A 168 6.35 -3.44 -20.83
CA THR A 168 7.63 -3.28 -21.51
C THR A 168 8.37 -4.62 -21.63
N ALA A 169 8.36 -5.45 -20.60
CA ALA A 169 8.94 -6.79 -20.65
C ALA A 169 8.25 -7.69 -21.72
N ALA A 170 6.93 -7.63 -21.81
CA ALA A 170 6.16 -8.34 -22.83
C ALA A 170 6.44 -7.80 -24.25
N TRP A 171 6.59 -6.48 -24.38
CA TRP A 171 6.92 -5.80 -25.63
C TRP A 171 8.31 -6.21 -26.16
N GLU A 172 9.31 -6.31 -25.29
CA GLU A 172 10.64 -6.80 -25.65
C GLU A 172 10.60 -8.23 -26.21
N ILE A 173 9.82 -9.11 -25.58
CA ILE A 173 9.60 -10.49 -26.09
C ILE A 173 8.91 -10.45 -27.46
N ALA A 174 7.87 -9.62 -27.61
CA ALA A 174 7.12 -9.51 -28.85
C ALA A 174 7.97 -8.96 -30.01
N ASN A 175 8.85 -8.00 -29.76
CA ASN A 175 9.76 -7.47 -30.78
C ASN A 175 10.83 -8.49 -31.17
N ALA A 176 11.34 -9.26 -30.21
CA ALA A 176 12.28 -10.32 -30.49
C ALA A 176 11.69 -11.42 -31.41
N LEU A 177 10.38 -11.65 -31.34
CA LEU A 177 9.66 -12.57 -32.23
C LEU A 177 9.50 -12.05 -33.67
N LYS A 178 9.45 -10.72 -33.87
CA LYS A 178 9.26 -10.10 -35.20
C LYS A 178 10.57 -9.87 -35.97
N GLY A 179 11.72 -10.04 -35.30
CA GLY A 179 13.05 -9.87 -35.89
C GLY A 179 13.58 -11.10 -36.64
N GLN A 180 12.73 -12.10 -36.88
CA GLN A 180 12.99 -13.27 -37.72
C GLN A 180 12.17 -13.18 -39.00
#